data_AF-A0A1V4AXM5-F1
#
_entry.id   AF-A0A1V4AXM5-F1
#
_cell.length_a   1.000
_cell.length_b   1.000
_cell.length_c   1.000
_cell.angle_alpha   90.00
_cell.angle_beta   90.00
_cell.angle_gamma   90.00
#
_symmetry.space_group_name_H-M   'P 1'
#
loop_
_entity.id
_entity.type
_entity.pdbx_description
1 polymer ?
#
loop_
_entity_poly.entity_id
_entity_poly.type
_entity_poly.pdbx_seq_one_letter_code
_entity_poly.pdbx_strand_id
1 'polypeptide(L)'
;MVLFDNGVLRHAFTSGLWKPKIYLSTGVCSHLTVKEIQAVILHEAHHVIKKAPLMLFVLRILCTLNFFLPINRSLLNQYSTVCEKDADDAAITNSQEPLELASALLKLSKSYSPDILYPMVSFSGGQRLIEDRVMRLLEPHAAPPSFGKASLYPLCLLSLFVAVTICFPLYGKLFTLLEKIECKTKLCHMIKCR
;
A
#
# COMPACT_ATOMS: atom_id res chain seq x y z
N MET A 1 17.89 -2.60 10.86
CA MET A 1 17.30 -1.37 11.40
C MET A 1 18.21 -0.21 11.05
N VAL A 2 17.67 0.92 10.63
CA VAL A 2 18.44 2.13 10.33
C VAL A 2 17.90 3.25 11.21
N LEU A 3 18.78 3.87 11.97
CA LEU A 3 18.46 5.09 12.72
C LEU A 3 18.79 6.29 11.85
N PHE A 4 17.86 7.23 11.73
CA PHE A 4 18.13 8.49 11.06
C PHE A 4 18.08 9.63 12.08
N ASP A 5 19.10 10.49 12.02
CA ASP A 5 19.28 11.54 12.99
C ASP A 5 18.42 12.75 12.65
N ASN A 6 17.21 12.75 13.20
CA ASN A 6 16.27 13.85 13.13
C ASN A 6 15.51 13.90 14.45
N GLY A 7 15.97 14.70 15.40
CA GLY A 7 15.34 14.86 16.72
C GLY A 7 13.96 15.53 16.68
N VAL A 8 13.65 16.23 15.58
CA VAL A 8 12.37 16.91 15.37
C VAL A 8 11.29 15.96 14.86
N LEU A 9 11.66 15.02 13.99
CA LEU A 9 10.72 14.07 13.39
C LEU A 9 10.51 12.88 14.33
N ARG A 10 9.26 12.45 14.47
CA ARG A 10 8.88 11.33 15.33
C ARG A 10 8.17 10.27 14.49
N HIS A 11 8.95 9.58 13.66
CA HIS A 11 8.44 8.57 12.74
C HIS A 11 9.19 7.24 12.87
N ALA A 12 8.39 6.17 12.81
CA ALA A 12 8.81 4.80 12.62
C ALA A 12 8.13 4.30 11.35
N PHE A 13 8.87 3.69 10.42
CA PHE A 13 8.28 3.11 9.22
C PHE A 13 9.21 2.06 8.59
N THR A 14 8.61 1.15 7.84
CA THR A 14 9.33 0.17 7.02
C THR A 14 9.38 0.62 5.57
N SER A 15 10.57 0.60 4.97
CA SER A 15 10.76 0.98 3.56
C SER A 15 11.75 0.08 2.83
N GLY A 16 11.53 -0.10 1.53
CA GLY A 16 12.31 -0.96 0.63
C GLY A 16 11.45 -2.03 -0.03
N LEU A 17 11.68 -2.26 -1.33
CA LEU A 17 10.89 -3.22 -2.13
C LEU A 17 11.36 -4.67 -1.91
N TRP A 18 12.62 -4.95 -2.22
CA TRP A 18 13.14 -6.33 -2.20
C TRP A 18 13.70 -6.76 -0.85
N LYS A 19 14.30 -5.81 -0.13
CA LYS A 19 14.88 -5.99 1.20
C LYS A 19 14.37 -4.85 2.10
N PRO A 20 13.10 -4.90 2.54
CA PRO A 20 12.54 -3.88 3.41
C PRO A 20 13.36 -3.76 4.70
N LYS A 21 13.59 -2.53 5.15
CA LYS A 21 14.30 -2.21 6.38
C LYS A 21 13.42 -1.32 7.25
N ILE A 22 13.55 -1.50 8.56
CA ILE A 22 12.91 -0.66 9.57
C ILE A 22 13.74 0.62 9.73
N TYR A 23 13.08 1.77 9.65
CA TYR A 23 13.64 3.10 9.87
C TYR A 23 13.02 3.73 11.12
N LEU A 24 13.87 4.25 12.00
CA LEU A 24 13.46 4.92 13.23
C LEU A 24 14.17 6.27 13.35
N SER A 25 13.40 7.33 13.62
CA SER A 25 13.96 8.64 13.95
C SER A 25 14.52 8.66 15.38
N THR A 26 15.58 9.46 15.60
CA THR A 26 16.08 9.74 16.96
C THR A 26 15.02 10.42 17.85
N GLY A 27 14.10 11.20 17.27
CA GLY A 27 12.96 11.78 18.00
C GLY A 27 12.02 10.74 18.62
N VAL A 28 11.78 9.60 17.95
CA VAL A 28 11.00 8.47 18.52
C VAL A 28 11.69 7.89 19.73
N CYS A 29 13.01 7.67 19.65
CA CYS A 29 13.79 7.11 20.76
C CYS A 29 13.76 7.99 22.02
N SER A 30 13.60 9.30 21.85
CA SER A 30 13.50 10.25 22.98
C SER A 30 12.08 10.38 23.56
N HIS A 31 11.05 10.05 22.79
CA HIS A 31 9.65 10.31 23.15
C HIS A 31 8.90 9.06 23.60
N LEU A 32 9.32 7.86 23.16
CA LEU A 32 8.70 6.60 23.53
C LEU A 32 9.50 5.89 24.63
N THR A 33 8.81 5.12 25.47
CA THR A 33 9.46 4.24 26.45
C THR A 33 10.12 3.05 25.75
N VAL A 34 11.00 2.33 26.45
CA VAL A 34 11.66 1.13 25.90
C VAL A 34 10.64 0.07 25.48
N LYS A 35 9.57 -0.12 26.27
CA LYS A 35 8.48 -1.05 25.95
C LYS A 35 7.69 -0.61 24.71
N GLU A 36 7.36 0.67 24.61
CA GLU A 36 6.68 1.25 23.45
C GLU A 36 7.53 1.10 22.17
N ILE A 37 8.84 1.36 22.25
CA ILE A 37 9.77 1.17 21.12
C ILE A 37 9.81 -0.29 20.70
N GLN A 38 9.86 -1.23 21.65
CA GLN A 38 9.85 -2.66 21.36
C GLN A 38 8.56 -3.09 20.64
N ALA A 39 7.40 -2.61 21.11
CA ALA A 39 6.11 -2.89 20.47
C ALA A 39 6.05 -2.36 19.04
N VAL A 40 6.54 -1.12 18.80
CA VAL A 40 6.63 -0.52 17.46
C VAL A 40 7.60 -1.30 16.57
N ILE A 41 8.76 -1.74 17.09
CA ILE A 41 9.71 -2.54 16.31
C ILE A 41 9.09 -3.88 15.91
N LEU A 42 8.34 -4.55 16.79
CA LEU A 42 7.66 -5.80 16.47
C LEU A 42 6.59 -5.60 15.39
N HIS A 43 5.84 -4.50 15.46
CA HIS A 43 4.89 -4.09 14.41
C HIS A 43 5.60 -3.89 13.07
N GLU A 44 6.67 -3.09 13.03
CA GLU A 44 7.44 -2.83 11.81
C GLU A 44 8.14 -4.08 11.26
N ALA A 45 8.60 -4.98 12.15
CA ALA A 45 9.18 -6.25 11.76
C ALA A 45 8.16 -7.12 11.00
N HIS A 46 6.88 -7.07 11.37
CA HIS A 46 5.83 -7.76 10.64
C HIS A 46 5.72 -7.27 9.19
N HIS A 47 5.76 -5.96 8.96
CA HIS A 47 5.76 -5.37 7.61
C HIS A 47 6.97 -5.82 6.77
N VAL A 48 8.15 -5.94 7.40
CA VAL A 48 9.36 -6.48 6.75
C VAL A 48 9.15 -7.94 6.34
N ILE A 49 8.69 -8.80 7.27
CA ILE A 49 8.50 -10.23 7.03
C ILE A 49 7.47 -10.47 5.91
N LYS A 50 6.35 -9.74 5.95
CA LYS A 50 5.28 -9.84 4.94
C LYS A 50 5.59 -9.13 3.63
N LYS A 51 6.69 -8.36 3.57
CA LYS A 51 7.03 -7.49 2.43
C LYS A 51 5.86 -6.58 2.03
N ALA A 52 5.17 -6.02 3.03
CA ALA A 52 4.02 -5.15 2.80
C ALA A 52 4.30 -3.99 1.83
N PRO A 53 5.48 -3.31 1.86
CA PRO A 53 5.79 -2.27 0.88
C PRO A 53 5.84 -2.76 -0.57
N LEU A 54 6.34 -3.98 -0.80
CA LEU A 54 6.39 -4.59 -2.13
C LEU A 54 4.99 -4.89 -2.65
N MET A 55 4.15 -5.49 -1.82
CA MET A 55 2.78 -5.84 -2.20
C MET A 55 1.96 -4.58 -2.47
N LEU A 56 2.09 -3.55 -1.63
CA LEU A 56 1.45 -2.26 -1.87
C LEU A 56 1.92 -1.60 -3.17
N PHE A 57 3.22 -1.70 -3.48
CA PHE A 57 3.77 -1.22 -4.75
C PHE A 57 3.17 -1.94 -5.96
N VAL A 58 3.09 -3.27 -5.93
CA VAL A 58 2.47 -4.09 -6.98
C VAL A 58 0.98 -3.73 -7.14
N LEU A 59 0.23 -3.64 -6.03
CA LEU A 59 -1.18 -3.25 -6.06
C LEU A 59 -1.39 -1.85 -6.63
N ARG A 60 -0.50 -0.89 -6.32
CA ARG A 60 -0.54 0.45 -6.91
C ARG A 60 -0.29 0.41 -8.42
N ILE A 61 0.65 -0.38 -8.90
CA ILE A 61 0.86 -0.57 -10.35
C ILE A 61 -0.42 -1.13 -10.98
N LEU A 62 -0.98 -2.21 -10.42
CA LEU A 62 -2.21 -2.82 -10.95
C LEU A 62 -3.39 -1.82 -10.94
N CYS A 63 -3.56 -1.03 -9.88
CA CYS A 63 -4.58 0.01 -9.80
C CYS A 63 -4.35 1.15 -10.80
N THR A 64 -3.09 1.48 -11.09
CA THR A 64 -2.72 2.50 -12.08
C THR A 64 -3.01 2.02 -13.50
N LEU A 65 -2.71 0.76 -13.81
CA LEU A 65 -3.06 0.14 -15.08
C LEU A 65 -4.59 0.07 -15.27
N ASN A 66 -5.33 -0.13 -14.19
CA ASN A 66 -6.79 -0.17 -14.18
C ASN A 66 -7.42 1.17 -13.75
N PHE A 67 -6.80 2.31 -14.04
CA PHE A 67 -7.18 3.63 -13.52
C PHE A 67 -8.67 4.01 -13.69
N PHE A 68 -9.35 3.42 -14.68
CA PHE A 68 -10.76 3.65 -14.97
C PHE A 68 -11.72 2.97 -13.98
N LEU A 69 -11.23 2.07 -13.12
CA LEU A 69 -12.05 1.40 -12.11
C LEU A 69 -12.16 2.24 -10.83
N PRO A 70 -13.37 2.68 -10.43
CA PRO A 70 -13.56 3.47 -9.22
C PRO A 70 -13.24 2.68 -7.92
N ILE A 71 -13.24 1.35 -7.97
CA ILE A 71 -13.01 0.48 -6.81
C ILE A 71 -11.54 0.42 -6.36
N ASN A 72 -10.59 0.83 -7.20
CA ASN A 72 -9.15 0.70 -6.92
C ASN A 72 -8.72 1.41 -5.64
N ARG A 73 -9.26 2.60 -5.36
CA ARG A 73 -8.98 3.33 -4.12
C ARG A 73 -9.46 2.56 -2.89
N SER A 74 -10.65 1.95 -2.98
CA SER A 74 -11.20 1.12 -1.91
C SER A 74 -10.35 -0.13 -1.68
N LEU A 75 -9.88 -0.79 -2.75
CA LEU A 75 -9.01 -1.95 -2.65
C LEU A 75 -7.68 -1.63 -1.95
N LEU A 76 -7.03 -0.53 -2.33
CA LEU A 76 -5.78 -0.09 -1.67
C LEU A 76 -6.00 0.23 -0.19
N ASN A 77 -7.10 0.92 0.14
CA ASN A 77 -7.42 1.25 1.53
C ASN A 77 -7.76 0.01 2.36
N GLN A 78 -8.51 -0.94 1.79
CA GLN A 78 -8.82 -2.22 2.44
C GLN A 78 -7.57 -3.04 2.68
N TYR A 79 -6.70 -3.17 1.66
CA TYR A 79 -5.42 -3.86 1.81
C TYR A 79 -4.57 -3.24 2.91
N SER A 80 -4.43 -1.91 2.92
CA SER A 80 -3.72 -1.20 3.98
C SER A 80 -4.32 -1.47 5.36
N THR A 81 -5.65 -1.42 5.47
CA THR A 81 -6.37 -1.63 6.74
C THR A 81 -6.14 -3.04 7.29
N VAL A 82 -6.20 -4.06 6.42
CA VAL A 82 -5.92 -5.45 6.81
C VAL A 82 -4.46 -5.61 7.22
N CYS A 83 -3.52 -5.03 6.47
CA CYS A 83 -2.10 -5.11 6.78
C CYS A 83 -1.75 -4.47 8.14
N GLU A 84 -2.34 -3.33 8.47
CA GLU A 84 -2.14 -2.68 9.78
C GLU A 84 -2.71 -3.53 10.93
N LYS A 85 -3.89 -4.15 10.73
CA LYS A 85 -4.51 -5.06 11.70
C LYS A 85 -3.66 -6.30 11.96
N ASP A 86 -3.22 -6.95 10.89
CA ASP A 86 -2.36 -8.14 10.98
C ASP A 86 -1.03 -7.82 11.70
N ALA A 87 -0.48 -6.63 11.44
CA ALA A 87 0.74 -6.17 12.10
C ALA A 87 0.53 -5.83 13.58
N ASP A 88 -0.61 -5.22 13.94
CA ASP A 88 -1.02 -5.00 15.33
C ASP A 88 -1.16 -6.34 16.08
N ASP A 89 -1.88 -7.30 15.50
CA ASP A 89 -2.09 -8.63 16.09
C ASP A 89 -0.77 -9.37 16.29
N ALA A 90 0.14 -9.29 15.31
CA ALA A 90 1.48 -9.86 15.42
C ALA A 90 2.32 -9.20 16.52
N ALA A 91 2.24 -7.88 16.65
CA ALA A 91 2.95 -7.14 17.71
C ALA A 91 2.41 -7.52 19.10
N ILE A 92 1.09 -7.62 19.27
CA ILE A 92 0.46 -8.05 20.53
C ILE A 92 0.86 -9.48 20.89
N THR A 93 0.79 -10.40 19.92
CA THR A 93 1.13 -11.82 20.15
C THR A 93 2.58 -12.00 20.62
N ASN A 94 3.51 -11.19 20.10
CA ASN A 94 4.93 -11.29 20.45
C ASN A 94 5.34 -10.47 21.68
N SER A 95 4.66 -9.35 21.97
CA SER A 95 5.00 -8.47 23.10
C SER A 95 4.18 -8.75 24.36
N GLN A 96 2.98 -9.34 24.22
CA GLN A 96 1.95 -9.50 25.26
C GLN A 96 1.49 -8.18 25.91
N GLU A 97 1.80 -7.04 25.30
CA GLU A 97 1.62 -5.71 25.90
C GLU A 97 0.85 -4.78 24.92
N PRO A 98 -0.47 -5.00 24.72
CA PRO A 98 -1.26 -4.24 23.74
C PRO A 98 -1.38 -2.75 24.08
N LEU A 99 -1.36 -2.40 25.38
CA LEU A 99 -1.46 -1.02 25.86
C LEU A 99 -0.23 -0.18 25.49
N GLU A 100 0.96 -0.79 25.48
CA GLU A 100 2.20 -0.13 25.09
C GLU A 100 2.17 0.23 23.60
N LEU A 101 1.64 -0.66 22.75
CA LEU A 101 1.43 -0.37 21.33
C LEU A 101 0.40 0.76 21.12
N ALA A 102 -0.73 0.72 21.84
CA ALA A 102 -1.76 1.76 21.74
C ALA A 102 -1.24 3.13 22.17
N SER A 103 -0.51 3.19 23.29
CA SER A 103 0.15 4.41 23.78
C SER A 103 1.16 4.94 22.77
N ALA A 104 2.00 4.06 22.21
CA ALA A 104 2.96 4.43 21.17
C ALA A 104 2.27 5.04 19.95
N LEU A 105 1.23 4.40 19.41
CA LEU A 105 0.46 4.89 18.27
C LEU A 105 -0.15 6.27 18.54
N LEU A 106 -0.68 6.50 19.74
CA LEU A 106 -1.26 7.79 20.13
C LEU A 106 -0.20 8.89 20.24
N LYS A 107 0.98 8.59 20.75
CA LYS A 107 2.10 9.54 20.84
C LYS A 107 2.64 9.92 19.46
N LEU A 108 2.75 8.93 18.57
CA LEU A 108 3.22 9.13 17.19
C LEU A 108 2.20 9.91 16.35
N SER A 109 0.90 9.66 16.54
CA SER A 109 -0.16 10.35 15.80
C SER A 109 -0.29 11.84 16.18
N LYS A 110 -0.14 12.17 17.47
CA LYS A 110 -0.15 13.56 17.97
C LYS A 110 1.06 14.38 17.50
N SER A 111 2.13 13.73 17.10
CA SER A 111 3.34 14.40 16.61
C SER A 111 3.24 14.85 15.15
N TYR A 112 2.18 14.46 14.44
CA TYR A 112 1.82 15.02 13.14
C TYR A 112 1.14 16.39 13.34
N SER A 113 1.92 17.44 13.59
CA SER A 113 1.43 18.82 13.51
C SER A 113 1.34 19.22 12.03
N PRO A 114 0.15 19.56 11.49
CA PRO A 114 -0.01 20.00 10.11
C PRO A 114 0.36 21.48 9.99
N ASP A 115 1.58 21.88 10.34
CA ASP A 115 2.02 23.28 10.19
C ASP A 115 2.47 23.62 8.75
N ILE A 116 1.97 22.88 7.75
CA ILE A 116 2.14 23.24 6.35
C ILE A 116 0.75 23.45 5.72
N LEU A 117 0.40 24.73 5.63
CA LEU A 117 -0.71 25.31 4.88
C LEU A 117 -0.81 24.73 3.45
N TYR A 118 -1.68 23.75 3.24
CA TYR A 118 -2.28 23.45 1.94
C TYR A 118 -3.75 23.05 2.13
N PRO A 119 -4.73 23.86 1.69
CA PRO A 119 -6.14 23.53 1.81
C PRO A 119 -6.57 22.71 0.59
N MET A 120 -6.20 21.43 0.52
CA MET A 120 -6.93 20.46 -0.28
C MET A 120 -6.53 19.04 0.11
N VAL A 121 -7.53 18.16 0.19
CA VAL A 121 -7.48 16.76 0.62
C VAL A 121 -7.55 16.59 2.15
N SER A 122 -8.78 16.60 2.67
CA SER A 122 -9.09 16.14 4.02
C SER A 122 -8.54 14.73 4.23
N PHE A 123 -7.45 14.62 4.99
CA PHE A 123 -6.81 13.37 5.42
C PHE A 123 -7.63 12.66 6.53
N SER A 124 -8.96 12.74 6.47
CA SER A 124 -9.85 12.19 7.51
C SER A 124 -9.76 10.66 7.59
N GLY A 125 -9.38 9.98 6.50
CA GLY A 125 -9.20 8.54 6.47
C GLY A 125 -8.05 8.04 7.34
N GLY A 126 -6.93 8.77 7.40
CA GLY A 126 -5.76 8.38 8.19
C GLY A 126 -6.03 8.49 9.69
N GLN A 127 -6.71 9.57 10.11
CA GLN A 127 -7.02 9.81 11.51
C GLN A 127 -8.07 8.82 12.06
N ARG A 128 -9.13 8.52 11.29
CA ARG A 128 -10.11 7.48 11.64
C ARG A 128 -9.50 6.09 11.75
N LEU A 129 -8.50 5.78 10.92
CA LEU A 129 -7.82 4.49 10.97
C LEU A 129 -6.98 4.31 12.23
N ILE A 130 -6.37 5.39 12.73
CA ILE A 130 -5.63 5.37 14.01
C ILE A 130 -6.60 5.19 15.18
N GLU A 131 -7.72 5.93 15.19
CA GLU A 131 -8.77 5.79 16.22
C GLU A 131 -9.32 4.36 16.30
N ASP A 132 -9.67 3.75 15.16
CA ASP A 132 -10.14 2.35 15.07
C ASP A 132 -9.12 1.34 15.61
N ARG A 133 -7.82 1.56 15.34
CA ARG A 133 -6.75 0.71 15.88
C ARG A 133 -6.57 0.88 17.39
N VAL A 134 -6.55 2.11 17.88
CA VAL A 134 -6.43 2.39 19.32
C VAL A 134 -7.61 1.79 20.08
N MET A 135 -8.85 1.95 19.60
CA MET A 135 -10.02 1.35 20.22
C MET A 135 -9.93 -0.19 20.26
N ARG A 136 -9.50 -0.82 19.15
CA ARG A 136 -9.28 -2.27 19.10
C ARG A 136 -8.23 -2.77 20.10
N LEU A 137 -7.18 -1.99 20.34
CA LEU A 137 -6.13 -2.35 21.31
C LEU A 137 -6.57 -2.15 22.77
N LEU A 138 -7.52 -1.23 23.02
CA LEU A 138 -8.05 -0.93 24.35
C LEU A 138 -9.19 -1.87 24.76
N GLU A 139 -10.00 -2.34 23.81
CA GLU A 139 -11.09 -3.27 24.06
C GLU A 139 -10.74 -4.69 23.59
N PRO A 140 -10.51 -5.66 24.51
CA PRO A 140 -10.38 -7.07 24.14
C PRO A 140 -11.77 -7.64 23.80
N HIS A 141 -12.32 -7.22 22.66
CA HIS A 141 -13.53 -7.80 22.09
C HIS A 141 -13.24 -8.54 20.79
N ALA A 142 -13.97 -9.63 20.63
CA ALA A 142 -13.75 -10.69 19.67
C ALA A 142 -13.59 -10.19 18.22
N ALA A 143 -12.90 -11.01 17.45
CA ALA A 143 -12.56 -10.83 16.04
C ALA A 143 -13.61 -10.03 15.25
N PRO A 144 -13.17 -9.10 14.39
CA PRO A 144 -14.09 -8.34 13.56
C PRO A 144 -15.01 -9.30 12.79
N PRO A 145 -16.25 -8.88 12.45
CA PRO A 145 -17.09 -9.67 11.56
C PRO A 145 -16.22 -10.02 10.36
N SER A 146 -16.09 -11.32 10.10
CA SER A 146 -15.52 -11.79 8.85
C SER A 146 -16.43 -11.23 7.77
N PHE A 147 -16.02 -10.09 7.19
CA PHE A 147 -16.68 -9.55 6.02
C PHE A 147 -16.63 -10.70 5.04
N GLY A 148 -17.83 -11.26 4.79
CA GLY A 148 -17.98 -12.44 3.98
C GLY A 148 -17.13 -12.24 2.73
N LYS A 149 -16.48 -13.32 2.29
CA LYS A 149 -15.84 -13.37 0.98
C LYS A 149 -16.95 -13.15 -0.06
N ALA A 150 -17.45 -11.93 -0.18
CA ALA A 150 -18.22 -11.47 -1.32
C ALA A 150 -17.20 -11.59 -2.42
N SER A 151 -17.31 -12.71 -3.12
CA SER A 151 -16.41 -13.13 -4.17
C SER A 151 -16.20 -11.91 -5.06
N LEU A 152 -15.04 -11.27 -4.92
CA LEU A 152 -14.58 -10.16 -5.77
C LEU A 152 -14.06 -10.71 -7.10
N TYR A 153 -13.98 -12.04 -7.22
CA TYR A 153 -13.63 -12.79 -8.42
C TYR A 153 -14.49 -12.49 -9.66
N PRO A 154 -15.84 -12.40 -9.60
CA PRO A 154 -16.65 -12.13 -10.79
C PRO A 154 -16.51 -10.66 -11.23
N LEU A 155 -16.28 -9.71 -10.31
CA LEU A 155 -15.98 -8.32 -10.69
C LEU A 155 -14.58 -8.18 -11.30
N CYS A 156 -13.57 -8.87 -10.77
CA CYS A 156 -12.23 -8.90 -11.35
C CYS A 156 -12.22 -9.59 -12.73
N LEU A 157 -12.95 -10.69 -12.90
CA LEU A 157 -13.08 -11.39 -14.19
C LEU A 157 -13.82 -10.56 -15.24
N LEU A 158 -14.91 -9.87 -14.85
CA LEU A 158 -15.63 -8.96 -15.74
C LEU A 158 -14.76 -7.76 -16.15
N SER A 159 -14.01 -7.20 -15.20
CA SER A 159 -13.01 -6.15 -15.45
C SER A 159 -11.92 -6.60 -16.43
N LEU A 160 -11.36 -7.80 -16.22
CA LEU A 160 -10.33 -8.37 -17.10
C LEU A 160 -10.89 -8.61 -18.52
N PHE A 161 -12.12 -9.10 -18.63
CA PHE A 161 -12.80 -9.31 -19.90
C PHE A 161 -13.02 -8.00 -20.65
N VAL A 162 -13.46 -6.95 -19.96
CA VAL A 162 -13.64 -5.61 -20.55
C VAL A 162 -12.30 -4.99 -20.96
N ALA A 163 -11.26 -5.12 -20.15
CA ALA A 163 -9.93 -4.62 -20.50
C ALA A 163 -9.31 -5.33 -21.72
N VAL A 164 -9.43 -6.66 -21.79
CA VAL A 164 -8.95 -7.45 -22.94
C VAL A 164 -9.73 -7.09 -24.20
N THR A 165 -11.06 -6.97 -24.12
CA THR A 165 -11.90 -6.61 -25.28
C THR A 165 -11.67 -5.17 -25.77
N ILE A 166 -11.31 -4.23 -24.90
CA ILE A 166 -10.94 -2.85 -25.30
C ILE A 166 -9.51 -2.78 -25.85
N CYS A 167 -8.58 -3.58 -25.33
CA CYS A 167 -7.19 -3.61 -25.81
C CYS A 167 -7.00 -4.42 -27.11
N PHE A 168 -7.84 -5.43 -27.35
CA PHE A 168 -7.81 -6.25 -28.57
C PHE A 168 -7.93 -5.44 -29.89
N PRO A 169 -8.86 -4.47 -30.04
CA PRO A 169 -8.95 -3.65 -31.25
C PRO A 169 -7.78 -2.66 -31.40
N LEU A 170 -7.13 -2.23 -30.31
CA LEU A 170 -5.92 -1.41 -30.36
C LEU A 170 -4.72 -2.22 -30.89
N TYR A 171 -4.58 -3.47 -30.45
CA TYR A 171 -3.55 -4.38 -30.94
C TYR A 171 -3.77 -4.76 -32.41
N GLY A 172 -5.03 -5.03 -32.81
CA GLY A 172 -5.37 -5.33 -34.20
C GLY A 172 -5.10 -4.16 -35.15
N LYS A 173 -5.39 -2.92 -34.73
CA LYS A 173 -5.05 -1.71 -35.50
C LYS A 173 -3.54 -1.46 -35.60
N LEU A 174 -2.77 -1.78 -34.55
CA LEU A 174 -1.30 -1.66 -34.57
C LEU A 174 -0.66 -2.72 -35.48
N PHE A 175 -1.11 -3.98 -35.40
CA PHE A 175 -0.61 -5.08 -36.22
C PHE A 175 -0.88 -4.87 -37.71
N THR A 176 -2.09 -4.43 -38.06
CA THR A 176 -2.44 -4.09 -39.46
C THR A 176 -1.66 -2.88 -39.98
N LEU A 177 -1.29 -1.91 -39.11
CA LEU A 177 -0.41 -0.81 -39.46
C LEU A 177 1.03 -1.28 -39.74
N LEU A 178 1.56 -2.19 -38.92
CA LEU A 178 2.89 -2.78 -39.11
C LEU A 178 2.96 -3.60 -40.41
N GLU A 179 1.96 -4.42 -40.70
CA GLU A 179 1.88 -5.19 -41.94
C GLU A 179 1.75 -4.30 -43.17
N LYS A 180 0.98 -3.21 -43.07
CA LYS A 180 0.84 -2.22 -44.15
C LYS A 180 2.15 -1.46 -44.42
N ILE A 181 2.96 -1.20 -43.38
CA ILE A 181 4.29 -0.60 -43.52
C ILE A 181 5.26 -1.58 -44.19
N GLU A 182 5.26 -2.85 -43.80
CA GLU A 182 6.08 -3.89 -44.43
C GLU A 182 5.74 -4.11 -45.91
N CYS A 183 4.44 -4.14 -46.26
CA CYS A 183 3.98 -4.32 -47.63
C CYS A 183 4.40 -3.16 -48.55
N LYS A 184 4.36 -1.92 -48.04
CA LYS A 184 4.80 -0.73 -48.78
C LYS A 184 6.32 -0.73 -49.04
N THR A 185 7.10 -1.34 -48.14
CA THR A 185 8.56 -1.50 -48.34
C THR A 185 8.93 -2.65 -49.28
N LYS A 186 8.15 -3.75 -49.32
CA LYS A 186 8.46 -4.90 -50.19
C LYS A 186 8.11 -4.68 -51.67
N LEU A 187 7.19 -3.77 -51.99
CA LEU A 187 6.83 -3.45 -53.38
C LEU A 187 7.76 -2.40 -54.06
N CYS A 188 8.59 -1.68 -53.30
CA CYS A 188 9.54 -0.72 -53.88
C CYS A 188 10.82 -1.36 -54.47
N HIS A 189 11.00 -2.69 -54.36
CA HIS A 189 12.22 -3.37 -54.84
C HIS A 189 12.04 -4.16 -56.15
N MET A 190 10.92 -4.00 -56.86
CA MET A 190 10.66 -4.67 -58.14
C MET A 190 10.34 -3.68 -59.27
N ILE A 191 11.31 -2.83 -59.60
CA ILE A 191 11.44 -2.30 -60.97
C ILE A 191 12.80 -2.79 -61.48
N LYS A 192 12.80 -4.00 -62.07
CA LYS A 192 13.89 -4.38 -62.98
C LYS A 192 13.64 -3.62 -64.28
N CYS A 193 14.38 -2.53 -64.48
CA CYS A 193 14.65 -2.00 -65.81
C CYS A 193 15.30 -3.11 -66.64
N ARG A 194 14.64 -3.53 -67.72
CA ARG A 194 15.29 -4.23 -68.82
C ARG A 194 14.77 -3.65 -70.14
#